data_AF-A0A9N9P606-F1
#
_entry.id   AF-A0A9N9P606-F1
#
_cell.length_a   1.000
_cell.length_b   1.000
_cell.length_c   1.000
_cell.angle_alpha   90.00
_cell.angle_beta   90.00
_cell.angle_gamma   90.00
#
_symmetry.space_group_name_H-M   'P 1'
#
loop_
_entity.id
_entity.type
_entity.pdbx_description
1 polymer ?
#
loop_
_entity_poly.entity_id
_entity_poly.type
_entity_poly.pdbx_seq_one_letter_code
_entity_poly.pdbx_strand_id
1 'polypeptide(L)'
;EIRLVIPNSQRVNRGNYVIKDMVDACRANEVTDLIILHEHRGEPDGMVICHFPYGPTAYFSLHNVVLRHDIQDQGTVSEAYPHLIFNNFTTNLGRRVTSILKYLFPVPKED
;
A
#
# COMPACT_ATOMS: atom_id res chain seq x y z
N GLU A 1 3.09 10.31 0.23
CA GLU A 1 1.74 10.31 -0.39
C GLU A 1 0.97 9.03 -0.12
N ILE A 2 1.56 7.84 -0.31
CA ILE A 2 0.91 6.55 -0.02
C ILE A 2 0.33 6.44 1.41
N ARG A 3 0.99 7.01 2.43
CA ARG A 3 0.44 7.07 3.80
C ARG A 3 -0.93 7.76 3.87
N LEU A 4 -1.15 8.81 3.07
CA LEU A 4 -2.43 9.53 3.05
C LEU A 4 -3.52 8.74 2.33
N VAL A 5 -3.13 7.80 1.46
CA VAL A 5 -4.07 6.96 0.71
C VAL A 5 -4.54 5.79 1.57
N ILE A 6 -3.63 5.15 2.30
CA ILE A 6 -3.94 3.94 3.09
C ILE A 6 -4.23 4.35 4.54
N PRO A 7 -5.49 4.22 5.01
CA PRO A 7 -5.84 4.56 6.38
C PRO A 7 -5.09 3.68 7.39
N ASN A 8 -4.94 4.17 8.63
CA ASN A 8 -4.26 3.46 9.71
C ASN A 8 -2.80 3.04 9.40
N SER A 9 -2.16 3.64 8.39
CA SER A 9 -0.78 3.35 8.02
C SER A 9 0.22 4.26 8.73
N GLN A 10 1.40 3.73 9.00
CA GLN A 10 2.53 4.48 9.55
C GLN A 10 3.70 4.47 8.57
N ARG A 11 4.30 5.64 8.33
CA ARG A 11 5.51 5.75 7.53
C ARG A 11 6.72 5.49 8.42
N VAL A 12 7.58 4.56 8.00
CA VAL A 12 8.88 4.31 8.61
C VAL A 12 9.97 4.52 7.56
N ASN A 13 11.06 5.19 7.94
CA ASN A 13 12.23 5.31 7.07
C ASN A 13 13.09 4.05 7.25
N ARG A 14 13.36 3.32 6.16
CA ARG A 14 14.10 2.06 6.18
C ARG A 14 15.56 2.20 6.65
N GLY A 15 16.25 3.28 6.29
CA GLY A 15 17.66 3.49 6.67
C GLY A 15 18.53 2.25 6.40
N ASN A 16 19.28 1.81 7.41
CA ASN A 16 20.14 0.61 7.36
C ASN A 16 19.44 -0.68 7.84
N TYR A 17 18.12 -0.67 8.05
CA TYR A 17 17.42 -1.86 8.53
C TYR A 17 17.42 -2.97 7.48
N VAL A 18 17.79 -4.17 7.93
CA VAL A 18 17.66 -5.40 7.15
C VAL A 18 16.17 -5.76 7.06
N ILE A 19 15.72 -6.26 5.90
CA ILE A 19 14.31 -6.60 5.68
C ILE A 19 13.80 -7.57 6.76
N LYS A 20 14.62 -8.54 7.16
CA LYS A 20 14.28 -9.51 8.19
C LYS A 20 13.93 -8.84 9.53
N ASP A 21 14.76 -7.90 9.98
CA ASP A 21 14.54 -7.20 11.24
C ASP A 21 13.27 -6.35 11.20
N MET A 22 12.96 -5.73 10.05
CA MET A 22 11.71 -5.01 9.86
C MET A 22 10.50 -5.95 9.89
N VAL A 23 10.59 -7.12 9.24
CA VAL A 23 9.53 -8.12 9.25
C VAL A 23 9.27 -8.62 10.68
N ASP A 24 10.33 -8.91 11.44
CA ASP A 24 10.22 -9.39 12.82
C ASP A 24 9.67 -8.29 13.74
N ALA A 25 10.07 -7.03 13.53
CA ALA A 25 9.48 -5.89 14.24
C ALA A 25 8.00 -5.68 13.90
N CYS A 26 7.60 -5.78 12.63
CA CYS A 26 6.20 -5.68 12.21
C CYS A 26 5.35 -6.77 12.86
N ARG A 27 5.87 -8.02 12.92
CA ARG A 27 5.19 -9.13 13.61
C ARG A 27 5.06 -8.89 15.11
N ALA A 28 6.10 -8.38 15.76
CA ALA A 28 6.08 -8.07 17.19
C ALA A 28 5.10 -6.94 17.56
N ASN A 29 4.84 -6.02 16.61
CA ASN A 29 3.90 -4.91 16.77
C ASN A 29 2.50 -5.23 16.19
N GLU A 30 2.21 -6.49 15.89
CA GLU A 30 0.90 -6.94 15.38
C GLU A 30 0.42 -6.18 14.13
N VAL A 31 1.36 -5.78 13.27
CA VAL A 31 1.06 -5.11 12.01
C VAL A 31 0.51 -6.12 11.00
N THR A 32 -0.57 -5.74 10.31
CA THR A 32 -1.22 -6.59 9.31
C THR A 32 -0.46 -6.62 8.00
N ASP A 33 0.12 -5.50 7.58
CA ASP A 33 0.66 -5.31 6.24
C ASP A 33 1.97 -4.52 6.25
N LEU A 34 2.96 -5.00 5.49
CA LEU A 34 4.18 -4.26 5.21
C LEU A 34 4.19 -3.84 3.74
N ILE A 35 4.34 -2.53 3.51
CA ILE A 35 4.43 -1.94 2.17
C ILE A 35 5.81 -1.35 1.98
N ILE A 36 6.53 -1.82 0.97
CA ILE A 36 7.86 -1.33 0.61
C ILE A 36 7.77 -0.65 -0.75
N LEU A 37 8.23 0.60 -0.81
CA LEU A 37 8.34 1.35 -2.05
C LEU A 37 9.79 1.34 -2.53
N HIS A 38 9.96 1.09 -3.81
CA HIS A 38 11.21 1.20 -4.53
C HIS A 38 11.19 2.47 -5.40
N GLU A 39 12.35 3.07 -5.56
CA GLU A 39 12.56 4.23 -6.41
C GLU A 39 13.83 4.07 -7.24
N HIS A 40 13.81 4.66 -8.43
CA HIS A 40 14.96 4.82 -9.29
C HIS A 40 15.13 6.30 -9.63
N ARG A 41 16.22 6.92 -9.17
CA ARG A 41 16.56 8.33 -9.44
C ARG A 41 15.47 9.34 -9.02
N GLY A 42 14.79 9.07 -7.90
CA GLY A 42 13.73 9.92 -7.36
C GLY A 42 12.33 9.60 -7.90
N GLU A 43 12.21 8.71 -8.89
CA GLU A 43 10.93 8.25 -9.43
C GLU A 43 10.56 6.88 -8.84
N PRO A 44 9.37 6.71 -8.23
CA PRO A 44 8.93 5.40 -7.73
C PRO A 44 8.71 4.40 -8.87
N ASP A 45 9.34 3.23 -8.79
CA ASP A 45 9.30 2.21 -9.86
C ASP A 45 8.73 0.86 -9.40
N GLY A 46 8.60 0.64 -8.09
CA GLY A 46 8.13 -0.62 -7.53
C GLY A 46 7.40 -0.46 -6.21
N MET A 47 6.41 -1.32 -6.00
CA MET A 47 5.69 -1.43 -4.73
C MET A 47 5.53 -2.90 -4.36
N VAL A 48 5.92 -3.24 -3.14
CA VAL A 48 5.78 -4.58 -2.57
C VAL A 48 4.79 -4.52 -1.43
N ILE A 49 3.77 -5.37 -1.47
CA ILE A 49 2.78 -5.51 -0.40
C ILE A 49 2.92 -6.92 0.17
N CYS A 50 3.19 -7.00 1.48
CA CYS A 50 3.30 -8.25 2.23
C CYS A 50 2.24 -8.30 3.31
N HIS A 51 1.34 -9.27 3.23
CA HIS A 51 0.34 -9.52 4.26
C HIS A 51 0.90 -10.46 5.35
N PHE A 52 0.76 -10.09 6.61
CA PHE A 52 1.14 -10.89 7.78
C PHE A 52 -0.08 -11.60 8.40
N PRO A 53 0.13 -12.63 9.25
CA PRO A 53 1.40 -13.30 9.56
C PRO A 53 1.89 -14.29 8.49
N TYR A 54 0.97 -14.86 7.71
CA TYR A 54 1.24 -15.86 6.66
C TYR A 54 0.53 -15.54 5.34
N GLY A 55 0.33 -14.26 5.07
CA GLY A 55 -0.35 -13.80 3.87
C GLY A 55 0.56 -13.76 2.63
N PRO A 56 -0.01 -13.51 1.46
CA PRO A 56 0.76 -13.43 0.22
C PRO A 56 1.61 -12.16 0.15
N THR A 57 2.67 -12.23 -0.65
CA THR A 57 3.43 -11.06 -1.09
C THR A 57 3.14 -10.79 -2.56
N ALA A 58 2.83 -9.55 -2.90
CA ALA A 58 2.66 -9.08 -4.27
C ALA A 58 3.66 -7.98 -4.59
N TYR A 59 4.33 -8.13 -5.73
CA TYR A 59 5.22 -7.14 -6.30
C TYR A 59 4.53 -6.47 -7.49
N PHE A 60 4.46 -5.15 -7.48
CA PHE A 60 3.89 -4.33 -8.54
C PHE A 60 4.98 -3.41 -9.09
N SER A 61 5.15 -3.41 -10.40
CA SER A 61 5.93 -2.37 -11.08
C SER A 61 5.06 -1.13 -11.26
N LEU A 62 5.60 0.02 -10.90
CA LEU A 62 4.93 1.31 -11.05
C LEU A 62 5.44 1.98 -12.34
N HIS A 63 4.49 2.46 -13.13
CA HIS A 63 4.78 3.16 -14.38
C HIS A 63 3.89 4.41 -14.46
N ASN A 64 4.42 5.47 -15.09
CA ASN A 64 3.72 6.76 -15.24
C ASN A 64 3.25 7.34 -13.89
N VAL A 65 4.14 7.30 -12.89
CA VAL A 65 3.86 7.90 -11.59
C VAL A 65 3.89 9.42 -11.74
N VAL A 66 2.82 10.07 -11.28
CA VAL A 66 2.76 11.51 -11.12
C VAL A 66 2.52 11.75 -9.65
N LEU A 67 3.43 12.49 -9.02
CA LEU A 67 3.30 12.79 -7.62
C LEU A 67 2.17 13.82 -7.45
N ARG A 68 1.58 13.88 -6.25
CA ARG A 68 1.03 15.16 -5.73
C ARG A 68 2.22 16.14 -5.68
N HIS A 69 2.23 17.32 -5.10
CA HIS A 69 3.23 18.39 -5.40
C HIS A 69 3.43 18.82 -6.90
N ASP A 70 3.40 17.93 -7.90
CA ASP A 70 3.53 18.25 -9.33
C ASP A 70 2.21 18.66 -10.00
N ILE A 71 1.07 18.24 -9.43
CA ILE A 71 -0.28 18.58 -9.93
C ILE A 71 -0.67 20.00 -9.49
N GLN A 72 -1.30 20.80 -10.36
CA GLN A 72 -1.81 22.14 -9.99
C GLN A 72 -3.13 22.04 -9.19
N ASP A 73 -3.49 23.07 -8.41
CA ASP A 73 -4.71 23.11 -7.56
C ASP A 73 -4.85 22.01 -6.51
N GLN A 74 -3.80 21.83 -5.69
CA GLN A 74 -3.78 20.78 -4.67
C GLN A 74 -4.61 21.14 -3.42
N GLY A 75 -5.91 20.88 -3.47
CA GLY A 75 -6.79 20.88 -2.29
C GLY A 75 -6.37 19.84 -1.24
N THR A 76 -6.87 19.95 -0.01
CA THR A 76 -6.56 19.00 1.08
C THR A 76 -7.12 17.61 0.80
N VAL A 77 -6.35 16.56 1.12
CA VAL A 77 -6.83 15.17 0.99
C VAL A 77 -7.67 14.83 2.22
N SER A 78 -8.87 14.29 2.01
CA SER A 78 -9.70 13.78 3.09
C SER A 78 -9.10 12.50 3.65
N GLU A 79 -9.00 12.40 4.98
CA GLU A 79 -8.59 11.16 5.69
C GLU A 79 -9.78 10.24 5.98
N ALA A 80 -10.98 10.58 5.47
CA ALA A 80 -12.14 9.71 5.56
C ALA A 80 -11.90 8.40 4.79
N TYR A 81 -12.53 7.32 5.25
CA TYR A 81 -12.38 6.02 4.60
C TYR A 81 -12.97 6.04 3.19
N PRO A 82 -12.17 5.71 2.16
CA PRO A 82 -12.63 5.79 0.79
C PRO A 82 -13.49 4.59 0.41
N HIS A 83 -14.41 4.79 -0.53
CA HIS A 83 -15.02 3.69 -1.26
C HIS A 83 -14.06 3.18 -2.33
N LEU A 84 -13.93 1.85 -2.43
CA LEU A 84 -13.03 1.20 -3.38
C LEU A 84 -13.79 0.75 -4.62
N ILE A 85 -13.25 1.07 -5.80
CA ILE A 85 -13.80 0.65 -7.10
C ILE A 85 -12.75 -0.21 -7.80
N PHE A 86 -13.10 -1.47 -8.09
CA PHE A 86 -12.28 -2.39 -8.87
C PHE A 86 -12.96 -2.69 -10.19
N ASN A 87 -12.35 -2.28 -11.30
CA ASN A 87 -12.92 -2.46 -12.64
C ASN A 87 -12.16 -3.52 -13.44
N ASN A 88 -12.87 -4.40 -14.15
CA ASN A 88 -12.32 -5.42 -15.05
C ASN A 88 -11.37 -6.48 -14.43
N PHE A 89 -11.40 -6.71 -13.11
CA PHE A 89 -10.71 -7.82 -12.44
C PHE A 89 -11.52 -9.13 -12.48
N THR A 90 -11.80 -9.66 -13.67
CA THR A 90 -12.73 -10.80 -13.86
C THR A 90 -12.09 -12.17 -13.65
N THR A 91 -10.78 -12.30 -13.89
CA THR A 91 -10.04 -13.55 -13.82
C THR A 91 -9.79 -14.01 -12.38
N ASN A 92 -9.45 -15.29 -12.17
CA ASN A 92 -9.11 -15.80 -10.83
C ASN A 92 -7.89 -15.07 -10.22
N LEU A 93 -6.88 -14.77 -11.03
CA LEU A 93 -5.74 -13.95 -10.61
C LEU A 93 -6.20 -12.52 -10.29
N GLY A 94 -7.07 -11.95 -11.13
CA GLY A 94 -7.63 -10.63 -10.91
C GLY A 94 -8.33 -10.52 -9.56
N ARG A 95 -9.20 -11.48 -9.23
CA ARG A 95 -9.86 -11.56 -7.92
C ARG A 95 -8.87 -11.65 -6.76
N ARG A 96 -7.75 -12.38 -6.93
CA ARG A 96 -6.69 -12.46 -5.91
C ARG A 96 -6.01 -11.10 -5.70
N VAL A 97 -5.69 -10.38 -6.78
CA VAL A 97 -5.11 -9.03 -6.72
C VAL A 97 -6.10 -8.05 -6.09
N THR A 98 -7.39 -8.13 -6.44
CA THR A 98 -8.45 -7.34 -5.79
C THR A 98 -8.48 -7.59 -4.30
N SER A 99 -8.43 -8.84 -3.84
CA SER A 99 -8.40 -9.14 -2.40
C SER A 99 -7.17 -8.54 -1.70
N ILE A 100 -5.98 -8.69 -2.28
CA ILE A 100 -4.73 -8.11 -1.76
C ILE A 100 -4.88 -6.59 -1.57
N LEU A 101 -5.37 -5.89 -2.58
CA LEU A 101 -5.54 -4.44 -2.52
C LEU A 101 -6.69 -3.99 -1.61
N LYS A 102 -7.80 -4.73 -1.61
CA LYS A 102 -8.99 -4.41 -0.82
C LYS A 102 -8.71 -4.47 0.68
N TYR A 103 -7.96 -5.48 1.13
CA TYR A 103 -7.70 -5.68 2.56
C TYR A 103 -6.67 -4.73 3.17
N LEU A 104 -6.07 -3.83 2.38
CA LEU A 104 -5.29 -2.69 2.90
C LEU A 104 -6.17 -1.58 3.48
N PHE A 105 -7.48 -1.62 3.21
CA PHE A 105 -8.43 -0.60 3.63
C PHE A 105 -9.40 -1.16 4.68
N PRO A 106 -9.92 -0.31 5.58
CA PRO A 106 -10.88 -0.73 6.58
C PRO A 106 -12.16 -1.27 5.93
N VAL A 107 -12.75 -2.28 6.57
CA VAL A 107 -14.04 -2.82 6.16
C VAL A 107 -15.10 -1.74 6.38
N PRO A 108 -15.96 -1.43 5.39
CA PRO A 108 -17.10 -0.55 5.61
C PRO A 108 -17.94 -1.07 6.76
N LYS A 109 -18.39 -0.18 7.65
CA LYS A 109 -19.39 -0.56 8.65
C LYS A 109 -20.67 -0.99 7.93
N GLU A 110 -21.33 -2.01 8.44
CA GLU A 110 -22.69 -2.35 8.00
C GLU A 110 -23.60 -1.17 8.40
N ASP A 111 -24.45 -0.72 7.47
CA ASP A 111 -25.41 0.37 7.68
C ASP A 111 -26.46 0.02 8.75
#